data_AF-A0A257Y6L6-F1
#
_entry.id   AF-A0A257Y6L6-F1
#
_cell.length_a   1.000
_cell.length_b   1.000
_cell.length_c   1.000
_cell.angle_alpha   90.00
_cell.angle_beta   90.00
_cell.angle_gamma   90.00
#
_symmetry.space_group_name_H-M   'P 1'
#
loop_
_entity.id
_entity.type
_entity.pdbx_description
1 polymer ?
#
loop_
_entity_poly.entity_id
_entity_poly.type
_entity_poly.pdbx_seq_one_letter_code
_entity_poly.pdbx_strand_id
1 'polypeptide(L)'
;MLGSSALGSVLIVGGLVLAASLSAPTSALALPPSNCTVTGTTTLVQCDSTFASVSMVPGTGSLTVTDLTTVGVGYVSPLTTGTYDQTVTITGNTVINNPAYSGLIMQFGTNSGGTVIPVTVNAAVTVGAGVSITSHDGFGAVWVRNDYGGSISIDNAGTLLSSWTATVYPPAAALDATTNLGAVTVVNSGSVTSVNGRGIYADGNYRGPTDGTEQTVSVTNTATGTVSSMGASIRVIDYFGLAQIINDGTVNSTLQQGLVTWSAAGDSLIRNSGHVTSGNDNAVFAMSEIGSSTIVNSGTVTATGDPTLDAAHSALTSPQGMNGLRTSAYTSGDVSITNTATGSRHPGRDPHGQCDRRQ
;
A
#
# COMPACT_ATOMS: atom_id res chain seq x y z
N MET A 1 39.39 -46.51 47.31
CA MET A 1 39.42 -47.29 48.57
C MET A 1 38.32 -46.76 49.46
N LEU A 2 37.51 -47.68 50.00
CA LEU A 2 36.58 -47.51 51.12
C LEU A 2 35.38 -46.57 50.81
N GLY A 3 34.14 -46.96 51.07
CA GLY A 3 33.67 -47.97 52.01
C GLY A 3 32.53 -47.35 52.80
N SER A 4 31.41 -48.05 52.77
CA SER A 4 30.07 -47.73 53.27
C SER A 4 29.97 -47.36 54.76
N SER A 5 28.72 -47.05 55.14
CA SER A 5 28.07 -47.16 56.47
C SER A 5 28.00 -45.86 57.29
N ALA A 6 27.00 -45.59 58.13
CA ALA A 6 25.62 -46.07 58.27
C ALA A 6 24.96 -45.22 59.40
N LEU A 7 23.62 -45.16 59.39
CA LEU A 7 22.71 -45.15 60.56
C LEU A 7 22.78 -44.04 61.63
N GLY A 8 21.61 -43.47 61.98
CA GLY A 8 21.40 -42.96 63.34
C GLY A 8 20.33 -41.87 63.59
N SER A 9 19.05 -42.23 63.43
CA SER A 9 17.88 -41.87 64.27
C SER A 9 17.63 -40.48 64.89
N VAL A 10 16.46 -39.92 64.51
CA VAL A 10 15.34 -39.36 65.33
C VAL A 10 15.55 -38.09 66.17
N LEU A 11 14.80 -37.01 65.83
CA LEU A 11 13.90 -36.34 66.78
C LEU A 11 12.85 -35.44 66.08
N ILE A 12 11.59 -35.58 66.52
CA ILE A 12 10.40 -34.83 66.11
C ILE A 12 10.28 -33.55 66.94
N VAL A 13 10.18 -32.38 66.29
CA VAL A 13 9.51 -31.16 66.79
C VAL A 13 9.01 -30.42 65.53
N GLY A 14 7.71 -30.41 65.21
CA GLY A 14 6.73 -29.55 65.86
C GLY A 14 6.79 -28.13 65.28
N GLY A 15 6.31 -27.95 64.04
CA GLY A 15 6.37 -26.66 63.34
C GLY A 15 5.07 -26.36 62.58
N LEU A 16 4.31 -25.45 63.15
CA LEU A 16 3.06 -24.83 62.69
C LEU A 16 3.02 -24.57 61.16
N VAL A 17 2.15 -25.26 60.42
CA VAL A 17 1.86 -24.94 59.02
C VAL A 17 0.91 -23.74 59.00
N LEU A 18 1.47 -22.56 58.73
CA LEU A 18 0.70 -21.36 58.39
C LEU A 18 0.13 -21.59 56.97
N ALA A 19 -1.12 -22.01 56.89
CA ALA A 19 -1.86 -22.06 55.62
C ALA A 19 -2.13 -20.62 55.17
N ALA A 20 -1.20 -20.05 54.41
CA ALA A 20 -1.46 -18.85 53.62
C ALA A 20 -2.39 -19.27 52.47
N SER A 21 -3.66 -18.92 52.60
CA SER A 21 -4.62 -18.92 51.51
C SER A 21 -4.11 -17.98 50.42
N LEU A 22 -3.44 -18.52 49.40
CA LEU A 22 -3.25 -17.83 48.13
C LEU A 22 -4.62 -17.67 47.48
N SER A 23 -5.30 -16.57 47.77
CA SER A 23 -6.30 -16.01 46.89
C SER A 23 -5.58 -15.55 45.62
N ALA A 24 -5.53 -16.42 44.61
CA ALA A 24 -5.15 -16.02 43.26
C ALA A 24 -6.05 -14.85 42.85
N PRO A 25 -5.50 -13.69 42.43
CA PRO A 25 -6.32 -12.71 41.75
C PRO A 25 -6.82 -13.39 40.49
N THR A 26 -8.13 -13.61 40.41
CA THR A 26 -8.80 -13.80 39.14
C THR A 26 -8.49 -12.55 38.33
N SER A 27 -7.51 -12.66 37.43
CA SER A 27 -7.32 -11.68 36.36
C SER A 27 -8.65 -11.59 35.64
N ALA A 28 -9.44 -10.58 35.98
CA ALA A 28 -10.55 -10.18 35.15
C ALA A 28 -9.95 -9.99 33.76
N LEU A 29 -10.36 -10.82 32.81
CA LEU A 29 -10.06 -10.63 31.40
C LEU A 29 -10.47 -9.19 31.10
N ALA A 30 -9.49 -8.29 30.99
CA ALA A 30 -9.75 -6.93 30.54
C ALA A 30 -10.49 -7.09 29.21
N LEU A 31 -11.73 -6.62 29.16
CA LEU A 31 -12.44 -6.51 27.89
C LEU A 31 -11.49 -5.77 26.95
N PRO A 32 -11.27 -6.27 25.72
CA PRO A 32 -10.45 -5.54 24.76
C PRO A 32 -10.99 -4.10 24.68
N PRO A 33 -10.10 -3.09 24.56
CA PRO A 33 -10.54 -1.72 24.38
C PRO A 33 -11.61 -1.70 23.29
N SER A 34 -12.76 -1.07 23.56
CA SER A 34 -13.95 -1.16 22.69
C SER A 34 -13.69 -0.72 21.25
N ASN A 35 -12.59 -0.01 21.01
CA ASN A 35 -12.17 0.49 19.73
C ASN A 35 -11.39 -0.52 18.87
N CYS A 36 -10.83 -1.60 19.44
CA CYS A 36 -10.12 -2.62 18.67
C CYS A 36 -10.68 -4.02 18.95
N THR A 37 -11.05 -4.72 17.89
CA THR A 37 -11.47 -6.12 17.95
C THR A 37 -10.56 -6.95 17.07
N VAL A 38 -10.14 -8.13 17.55
CA VAL A 38 -9.33 -9.09 16.79
C VAL A 38 -10.02 -10.44 16.73
N THR A 39 -9.79 -11.20 15.65
CA THR A 39 -10.29 -12.57 15.51
C THR A 39 -9.24 -13.50 14.90
N GLY A 40 -9.49 -14.81 15.00
CA GLY A 40 -8.68 -15.84 14.34
C GLY A 40 -7.25 -15.88 14.88
N THR A 41 -6.27 -15.82 13.98
CA THR A 41 -4.85 -15.92 14.29
C THR A 41 -4.18 -14.58 14.66
N THR A 42 -4.97 -13.50 14.78
CA THR A 42 -4.49 -12.17 15.19
C THR A 42 -4.65 -11.97 16.69
N THR A 43 -3.59 -11.51 17.36
CA THR A 43 -3.59 -11.19 18.79
C THR A 43 -3.38 -9.70 19.00
N LEU A 44 -4.25 -9.07 19.80
CA LEU A 44 -4.12 -7.66 20.16
C LEU A 44 -2.94 -7.47 21.11
N VAL A 45 -2.01 -6.59 20.74
CA VAL A 45 -0.86 -6.21 21.58
C VAL A 45 -1.16 -4.92 22.31
N GLN A 46 -1.71 -3.93 21.60
CA GLN A 46 -2.03 -2.62 22.13
C GLN A 46 -3.19 -2.00 21.36
N CYS A 47 -4.02 -1.20 22.03
CA CYS A 47 -5.04 -0.36 21.38
C CYS A 47 -5.34 0.85 22.25
N ASP A 48 -4.67 1.95 21.96
CA ASP A 48 -4.85 3.24 22.63
C ASP A 48 -4.44 4.39 21.69
N SER A 49 -4.35 5.60 22.25
CA SER A 49 -4.01 6.82 21.51
C SER A 49 -2.57 6.85 20.98
N THR A 50 -1.69 6.00 21.49
CA THR A 50 -0.29 5.95 21.05
C THR A 50 -0.10 4.94 19.93
N PHE A 51 -0.80 3.80 19.96
CA PHE A 51 -0.77 2.85 18.86
C PHE A 51 -1.87 1.78 18.98
N ALA A 52 -2.36 1.30 17.85
CA ALA A 52 -3.10 0.05 17.75
C ALA A 52 -2.23 -1.01 17.06
N SER A 53 -1.64 -1.92 17.84
CA SER A 53 -0.72 -2.94 17.33
C SER A 53 -1.26 -4.34 17.56
N VAL A 54 -0.96 -5.23 16.61
CA VAL A 54 -1.28 -6.65 16.68
C VAL A 54 -0.07 -7.50 16.30
N SER A 55 -0.06 -8.72 16.82
CA SER A 55 0.78 -9.81 16.33
C SER A 55 -0.09 -10.86 15.65
N MET A 56 0.54 -11.75 14.89
CA MET A 56 -0.16 -12.80 14.16
C MET A 56 0.66 -14.08 14.10
N VAL A 57 -0.03 -15.20 13.97
CA VAL A 57 0.54 -16.51 13.64
C VAL A 57 -0.06 -17.01 12.32
N PRO A 58 0.56 -18.00 11.63
CA PRO A 58 0.07 -18.50 10.36
C PRO A 58 -1.41 -18.90 10.41
N GLY A 59 -2.16 -18.57 9.36
CA GLY A 59 -3.60 -18.77 9.22
C GLY A 59 -4.38 -17.46 9.07
N THR A 60 -5.71 -17.57 9.22
CA THR A 60 -6.64 -16.45 9.00
C THR A 60 -6.87 -15.65 10.28
N GLY A 61 -6.71 -14.34 10.21
CA GLY A 61 -6.95 -13.43 11.32
C GLY A 61 -7.47 -12.06 10.86
N SER A 62 -7.96 -11.27 11.81
CA SER A 62 -8.37 -9.90 11.51
C SER A 62 -8.15 -8.92 12.66
N LEU A 63 -8.06 -7.64 12.30
CA LEU A 63 -8.11 -6.48 13.18
C LEU A 63 -9.19 -5.52 12.67
N THR A 64 -10.12 -5.13 13.55
CA THR A 64 -11.06 -4.03 13.32
C THR A 64 -10.76 -2.89 14.29
N VAL A 65 -10.54 -1.68 13.77
CA VAL A 65 -10.33 -0.44 14.52
C VAL A 65 -11.51 0.51 14.25
N THR A 66 -12.23 0.92 15.28
CA THR A 66 -13.43 1.77 15.16
C THR A 66 -13.40 2.91 16.17
N ASP A 67 -13.72 4.13 15.71
CA ASP A 67 -13.81 5.35 16.53
C ASP A 67 -12.58 5.60 17.43
N LEU A 68 -11.38 5.25 16.94
CA LEU A 68 -10.13 5.45 17.68
C LEU A 68 -9.42 6.72 17.19
N THR A 69 -8.93 7.56 18.10
CA THR A 69 -7.90 8.55 17.76
C THR A 69 -6.55 8.01 18.21
N THR A 70 -5.64 7.76 17.29
CA THR A 70 -4.32 7.15 17.59
C THR A 70 -3.21 7.71 16.70
N VAL A 71 -1.95 7.47 17.08
CA VAL A 71 -0.79 7.82 16.24
C VAL A 71 -0.63 6.83 15.10
N GLY A 72 -0.91 5.53 15.30
CA GLY A 72 -0.70 4.54 14.25
C GLY A 72 -1.46 3.23 14.45
N VAL A 73 -1.64 2.51 13.35
CA VAL A 73 -2.14 1.13 13.31
C VAL A 73 -1.05 0.27 12.66
N GLY A 74 -0.73 -0.88 13.22
CA GLY A 74 0.29 -1.71 12.60
C GLY A 74 0.33 -3.16 13.03
N TYR A 75 0.91 -3.97 12.15
CA TYR A 75 1.19 -5.38 12.40
C TYR A 75 2.66 -5.55 12.72
N VAL A 76 2.95 -6.30 13.78
CA VAL A 76 4.31 -6.80 14.03
C VAL A 76 4.68 -7.76 12.91
N SER A 77 5.83 -7.52 12.26
CA SER A 77 6.32 -8.39 11.19
C SER A 77 6.49 -9.83 11.68
N PRO A 78 5.87 -10.83 11.02
CA PRO A 78 5.93 -12.21 11.46
C PRO A 78 7.30 -12.80 11.14
N LEU A 79 7.87 -13.54 12.08
CA LEU A 79 9.19 -14.18 11.91
C LEU A 79 9.09 -15.68 11.60
N THR A 80 7.88 -16.24 11.65
CA THR A 80 7.64 -17.67 11.41
C THR A 80 7.17 -17.87 9.98
N THR A 81 7.87 -18.73 9.23
CA THR A 81 7.45 -19.19 7.90
C THR A 81 6.00 -19.67 7.90
N GLY A 82 5.25 -19.32 6.86
CA GLY A 82 3.88 -19.76 6.69
C GLY A 82 3.04 -18.79 5.87
N THR A 83 1.77 -19.15 5.70
CA THR A 83 0.77 -18.32 5.05
C THR A 83 -0.07 -17.61 6.09
N TYR A 84 -0.32 -16.33 5.88
CA TYR A 84 -1.09 -15.44 6.75
C TYR A 84 -2.17 -14.79 5.90
N ASP A 85 -3.44 -14.99 6.25
CA ASP A 85 -4.56 -14.32 5.61
C ASP A 85 -5.12 -13.28 6.58
N GLN A 86 -4.79 -12.01 6.37
CA GLN A 86 -5.01 -10.95 7.36
C GLN A 86 -5.94 -9.88 6.81
N THR A 87 -7.03 -9.64 7.53
CA THR A 87 -7.97 -8.56 7.22
C THR A 87 -7.82 -7.42 8.22
N VAL A 88 -7.68 -6.19 7.74
CA VAL A 88 -7.69 -4.97 8.55
C VAL A 88 -8.86 -4.10 8.14
N THR A 89 -9.71 -3.72 9.08
CA THR A 89 -10.83 -2.82 8.84
C THR A 89 -10.72 -1.62 9.77
N ILE A 90 -10.57 -0.43 9.20
CA ILE A 90 -10.55 0.84 9.93
C ILE A 90 -11.85 1.57 9.59
N THR A 91 -12.67 1.90 10.59
CA THR A 91 -14.02 2.42 10.36
C THR A 91 -14.46 3.42 11.45
N GLY A 92 -15.72 3.85 11.40
CA GLY A 92 -16.26 4.93 12.22
C GLY A 92 -15.58 6.26 11.91
N ASN A 93 -15.37 7.06 12.95
CA ASN A 93 -14.66 8.34 12.90
C ASN A 93 -13.20 8.20 13.34
N THR A 94 -12.55 7.08 13.00
CA THR A 94 -11.16 6.83 13.38
C THR A 94 -10.24 7.89 12.78
N VAL A 95 -9.35 8.45 13.60
CA VAL A 95 -8.34 9.42 13.20
C VAL A 95 -6.96 8.87 13.52
N ILE A 96 -6.14 8.70 12.49
CA ILE A 96 -4.75 8.28 12.62
C ILE A 96 -3.88 9.45 12.19
N ASN A 97 -3.02 9.94 13.08
CA ASN A 97 -2.11 11.03 12.75
C ASN A 97 -0.70 10.70 13.22
N ASN A 98 0.16 10.32 12.28
CA ASN A 98 1.55 9.97 12.57
C ASN A 98 2.52 11.05 12.08
N PRO A 99 3.09 11.87 12.97
CA PRO A 99 4.05 12.89 12.58
C PRO A 99 5.44 12.34 12.25
N ALA A 100 5.75 11.11 12.66
CA ALA A 100 7.10 10.56 12.57
C ALA A 100 7.22 9.36 11.62
N TYR A 101 6.10 8.83 11.11
CA TYR A 101 6.10 7.67 10.22
C TYR A 101 4.76 7.49 9.49
N SER A 102 4.53 6.33 8.88
CA SER A 102 3.24 5.95 8.26
C SER A 102 2.11 5.79 9.27
N GLY A 103 0.87 6.04 8.84
CA GLY A 103 -0.32 5.88 9.68
C GLY A 103 -0.73 4.42 9.86
N LEU A 104 -0.96 3.70 8.76
CA LEU A 104 -1.15 2.25 8.73
C LEU A 104 0.12 1.57 8.20
N ILE A 105 0.65 0.61 8.96
CA ILE A 105 1.90 -0.10 8.66
C ILE A 105 1.67 -1.61 8.62
N MET A 106 1.89 -2.20 7.46
CA MET A 106 1.87 -3.64 7.25
C MET A 106 3.08 -4.03 6.41
N GLN A 107 4.25 -4.21 7.04
CA GLN A 107 5.47 -4.66 6.36
C GLN A 107 5.83 -6.08 6.83
N PHE A 108 5.99 -6.98 5.88
CA PHE A 108 6.24 -8.40 6.12
C PHE A 108 7.37 -8.93 5.24
N GLY A 109 8.00 -10.03 5.66
CA GLY A 109 8.97 -10.73 4.81
C GLY A 109 10.43 -10.35 5.02
N THR A 110 10.75 -9.45 5.94
CA THR A 110 12.12 -9.08 6.29
C THR A 110 12.30 -8.95 7.80
N ASN A 111 13.39 -9.51 8.35
CA ASN A 111 13.77 -9.30 9.75
C ASN A 111 14.52 -7.98 9.95
N SER A 112 14.79 -7.60 11.21
CA SER A 112 15.53 -6.37 11.53
C SER A 112 16.98 -6.32 11.01
N GLY A 113 17.54 -7.47 10.60
CA GLY A 113 18.86 -7.56 9.98
C GLY A 113 18.83 -7.52 8.44
N GLY A 114 17.66 -7.30 7.83
CA GLY A 114 17.51 -7.26 6.38
C GLY A 114 17.44 -8.63 5.70
N THR A 115 17.33 -9.73 6.45
CA THR A 115 17.20 -11.07 5.88
C THR A 115 15.75 -11.34 5.50
N VAL A 116 15.54 -11.81 4.26
CA VAL A 116 14.22 -12.21 3.76
C VAL A 116 13.74 -13.47 4.49
N ILE A 117 12.50 -13.45 4.97
CA ILE A 117 11.82 -14.56 5.62
C ILE A 117 10.71 -15.06 4.68
N PRO A 118 10.58 -16.37 4.43
CA PRO A 118 9.56 -16.91 3.53
C PRO A 118 8.17 -16.89 4.18
N VAL A 119 7.59 -15.70 4.32
CA VAL A 119 6.21 -15.49 4.78
C VAL A 119 5.35 -15.02 3.62
N THR A 120 4.24 -15.72 3.40
CA THR A 120 3.24 -15.33 2.41
C THR A 120 2.11 -14.64 3.13
N VAL A 121 1.91 -13.33 2.91
CA VAL A 121 0.85 -12.57 3.58
C VAL A 121 -0.18 -12.07 2.57
N ASN A 122 -1.37 -12.65 2.60
CA ASN A 122 -2.53 -12.14 1.88
C ASN A 122 -3.19 -11.06 2.75
N ALA A 123 -2.94 -9.79 2.42
CA ALA A 123 -3.44 -8.65 3.17
C ALA A 123 -4.70 -8.07 2.50
N ALA A 124 -5.78 -7.94 3.26
CA ALA A 124 -6.99 -7.24 2.85
C ALA A 124 -7.22 -6.05 3.79
N VAL A 125 -7.23 -4.83 3.26
CA VAL A 125 -7.36 -3.58 4.03
C VAL A 125 -8.62 -2.84 3.59
N THR A 126 -9.41 -2.38 4.55
CA THR A 126 -10.57 -1.52 4.33
C THR A 126 -10.44 -0.26 5.17
N VAL A 127 -10.52 0.91 4.53
CA VAL A 127 -10.56 2.22 5.18
C VAL A 127 -11.92 2.86 4.91
N GLY A 128 -12.75 2.96 5.95
CA GLY A 128 -14.12 3.49 5.85
C GLY A 128 -14.18 4.99 5.58
N ALA A 129 -15.33 5.46 5.09
CA ALA A 129 -15.52 6.84 4.63
C ALA A 129 -15.37 7.91 5.74
N GLY A 130 -15.62 7.56 7.00
CA GLY A 130 -15.42 8.46 8.15
C GLY A 130 -13.99 8.53 8.67
N VAL A 131 -13.06 7.75 8.09
CA VAL A 131 -11.68 7.63 8.58
C VAL A 131 -10.79 8.69 7.95
N SER A 132 -9.89 9.25 8.76
CA SER A 132 -8.79 10.11 8.31
C SER A 132 -7.44 9.53 8.75
N ILE A 133 -6.52 9.39 7.80
CA ILE A 133 -5.14 8.93 8.06
C ILE A 133 -4.18 9.97 7.50
N THR A 134 -3.40 10.57 8.39
CA THR A 134 -2.37 11.56 8.04
C THR A 134 -0.99 11.06 8.44
N SER A 135 -0.03 11.17 7.51
CA SER A 135 1.39 10.94 7.76
C SER A 135 2.22 12.15 7.35
N HIS A 136 3.20 12.51 8.17
CA HIS A 136 4.15 13.59 7.85
C HIS A 136 5.56 13.06 7.53
N ASP A 137 5.83 11.78 7.81
CA ASP A 137 7.08 11.09 7.52
C ASP A 137 6.79 9.58 7.21
N GLY A 138 7.80 8.72 7.08
CA GLY A 138 7.67 7.30 6.73
C GLY A 138 7.44 6.97 5.24
N PHE A 139 6.50 6.08 4.94
CA PHE A 139 6.28 5.53 3.61
C PHE A 139 4.85 5.76 3.07
N GLY A 140 4.16 6.79 3.60
CA GLY A 140 2.79 7.14 3.23
C GLY A 140 1.79 7.03 4.36
N ALA A 141 0.58 7.52 4.15
CA ALA A 141 -0.50 7.40 5.13
C ALA A 141 -0.85 5.92 5.34
N VAL A 142 -0.89 5.16 4.25
CA VAL A 142 -1.04 3.70 4.25
C VAL A 142 0.16 3.07 3.54
N TRP A 143 0.83 2.16 4.23
CA TRP A 143 1.95 1.41 3.68
C TRP A 143 1.79 -0.08 3.92
N VAL A 144 1.61 -0.85 2.83
CA VAL A 144 1.43 -2.30 2.84
C VAL A 144 2.47 -2.94 1.93
N ARG A 145 3.31 -3.81 2.49
CA ARG A 145 4.48 -4.35 1.81
C ARG A 145 4.75 -5.81 2.15
N ASN A 146 4.90 -6.62 1.11
CA ASN A 146 5.33 -8.01 1.18
C ASN A 146 6.71 -8.17 0.53
N ASP A 147 7.76 -8.26 1.36
CA ASP A 147 9.12 -8.48 0.89
C ASP A 147 9.38 -9.93 0.41
N TYR A 148 8.48 -10.88 0.73
CA TYR A 148 8.55 -12.24 0.19
C TYR A 148 7.42 -12.56 -0.79
N GLY A 149 6.17 -12.56 -0.35
CA GLY A 149 5.03 -12.82 -1.23
C GLY A 149 3.67 -12.72 -0.52
N GLY A 150 2.61 -12.94 -1.30
CA GLY A 150 1.22 -12.79 -0.89
C GLY A 150 0.57 -11.60 -1.60
N SER A 151 -0.75 -11.69 -1.76
CA SER A 151 -1.52 -10.65 -2.47
C SER A 151 -1.95 -9.53 -1.53
N ILE A 152 -2.08 -8.32 -2.06
CA ILE A 152 -2.52 -7.14 -1.32
C ILE A 152 -3.81 -6.62 -1.95
N SER A 153 -4.85 -6.43 -1.15
CA SER A 153 -6.11 -5.79 -1.54
C SER A 153 -6.38 -4.63 -0.60
N ILE A 154 -6.66 -3.43 -1.13
CA ILE A 154 -6.95 -2.22 -0.36
C ILE A 154 -8.21 -1.57 -0.92
N ASP A 155 -9.21 -1.37 -0.08
CA ASP A 155 -10.41 -0.59 -0.36
C ASP A 155 -10.41 0.68 0.49
N ASN A 156 -10.18 1.83 -0.15
CA ASN A 156 -10.16 3.13 0.50
C ASN A 156 -11.38 3.96 0.15
N ALA A 157 -12.25 4.18 1.13
CA ALA A 157 -13.31 5.19 1.09
C ALA A 157 -12.98 6.44 1.93
N GLY A 158 -11.94 6.39 2.76
CA GLY A 158 -11.56 7.45 3.69
C GLY A 158 -10.70 8.57 3.08
N THR A 159 -10.15 9.41 3.95
CA THR A 159 -9.25 10.51 3.58
C THR A 159 -7.81 10.19 4.00
N LEU A 160 -6.93 10.05 3.00
CA LEU A 160 -5.51 9.81 3.18
C LEU A 160 -4.72 11.06 2.82
N LEU A 161 -3.86 11.52 3.73
CA LEU A 161 -2.97 12.66 3.52
C LEU A 161 -1.54 12.27 3.86
N SER A 162 -0.63 12.42 2.91
CA SER A 162 0.81 12.37 3.16
C SER A 162 1.46 13.71 2.84
N SER A 163 2.19 14.27 3.79
CA SER A 163 2.91 15.53 3.62
C SER A 163 4.40 15.41 3.94
N TRP A 164 5.03 14.39 3.36
CA TRP A 164 6.45 14.08 3.55
C TRP A 164 7.35 15.29 3.31
N THR A 165 8.30 15.57 4.20
CA THR A 165 9.22 16.71 4.06
C THR A 165 10.59 16.33 3.50
N ALA A 166 10.91 15.04 3.38
CA ALA A 166 12.23 14.62 2.95
C ALA A 166 12.41 14.65 1.42
N THR A 167 13.61 15.03 1.00
CA THR A 167 13.98 15.39 -0.39
C THR A 167 14.43 14.19 -1.23
N VAL A 168 14.10 12.96 -0.84
CA VAL A 168 14.54 11.76 -1.55
C VAL A 168 13.59 11.47 -2.71
N TYR A 169 14.15 11.38 -3.91
CA TYR A 169 13.42 11.02 -5.12
C TYR A 169 13.71 9.56 -5.53
N PRO A 170 12.70 8.78 -5.95
CA PRO A 170 11.29 9.14 -5.99
C PRO A 170 10.66 9.14 -4.58
N PRO A 171 9.84 10.15 -4.26
CA PRO A 171 9.15 10.24 -2.98
C PRO A 171 8.10 9.14 -2.84
N ALA A 172 7.85 8.72 -1.59
CA ALA A 172 6.83 7.73 -1.24
C ALA A 172 5.42 8.15 -1.69
N ALA A 173 4.52 7.18 -1.84
CA ALA A 173 3.12 7.46 -2.13
C ALA A 173 2.32 7.79 -0.85
N ALA A 174 1.16 8.43 -0.97
CA ALA A 174 0.23 8.54 0.16
C ALA A 174 -0.43 7.20 0.48
N LEU A 175 -0.71 6.40 -0.54
CA LEU A 175 -1.09 4.99 -0.43
C LEU A 175 -0.07 4.15 -1.21
N ASP A 176 0.72 3.36 -0.50
CA ASP A 176 1.80 2.55 -1.05
C ASP A 176 1.54 1.06 -0.78
N ALA A 177 1.42 0.28 -1.85
CA ALA A 177 1.13 -1.15 -1.82
C ALA A 177 2.12 -1.91 -2.71
N THR A 178 2.97 -2.75 -2.11
CA THR A 178 4.05 -3.44 -2.83
C THR A 178 4.16 -4.92 -2.48
N THR A 179 4.31 -5.79 -3.46
CA THR A 179 4.58 -7.23 -3.22
C THR A 179 5.60 -7.80 -4.19
N ASN A 180 6.55 -8.56 -3.65
CA ASN A 180 7.53 -9.25 -4.48
C ASN A 180 6.94 -10.45 -5.24
N LEU A 181 5.83 -11.03 -4.78
CA LEU A 181 5.18 -12.17 -5.42
C LEU A 181 3.69 -12.16 -5.09
N GLY A 182 2.84 -12.03 -6.10
CA GLY A 182 1.38 -11.93 -5.93
C GLY A 182 0.78 -10.68 -6.56
N ALA A 183 -0.54 -10.56 -6.47
CA ALA A 183 -1.31 -9.46 -7.03
C ALA A 183 -1.38 -8.26 -6.06
N VAL A 184 -1.60 -7.06 -6.61
CA VAL A 184 -2.00 -5.88 -5.83
C VAL A 184 -3.28 -5.32 -6.44
N THR A 185 -4.30 -5.11 -5.62
CA THR A 185 -5.56 -4.49 -6.03
C THR A 185 -5.89 -3.34 -5.10
N VAL A 186 -6.07 -2.15 -5.65
CA VAL A 186 -6.50 -0.97 -4.89
C VAL A 186 -7.80 -0.45 -5.48
N VAL A 187 -8.81 -0.25 -4.65
CA VAL A 187 -10.04 0.48 -4.99
C VAL A 187 -10.05 1.77 -4.19
N ASN A 188 -10.22 2.90 -4.86
CA ASN A 188 -10.34 4.20 -4.22
C ASN A 188 -11.69 4.83 -4.54
N SER A 189 -12.49 5.06 -3.50
CA SER A 189 -13.72 5.85 -3.52
C SER A 189 -13.64 7.11 -2.64
N GLY A 190 -12.58 7.23 -1.83
CA GLY A 190 -12.29 8.37 -0.99
C GLY A 190 -11.29 9.37 -1.59
N SER A 191 -10.58 10.07 -0.72
CA SER A 191 -9.61 11.11 -1.07
C SER A 191 -8.18 10.69 -0.72
N VAL A 192 -7.26 10.81 -1.68
CA VAL A 192 -5.84 10.55 -1.49
C VAL A 192 -5.05 11.78 -1.91
N THR A 193 -4.35 12.39 -0.97
CA THR A 193 -3.52 13.58 -1.20
C THR A 193 -2.08 13.32 -0.80
N SER A 194 -1.15 13.64 -1.70
CA SER A 194 0.29 13.58 -1.44
C SER A 194 0.97 14.90 -1.78
N VAL A 195 1.40 15.65 -0.76
CA VAL A 195 1.92 17.01 -0.94
C VAL A 195 3.24 17.04 -1.70
N ASN A 196 4.12 16.07 -1.44
CA ASN A 196 5.46 16.03 -2.02
C ASN A 196 5.78 14.68 -2.69
N GLY A 197 4.78 13.82 -2.86
CA GLY A 197 4.95 12.42 -3.26
C GLY A 197 4.09 11.98 -4.42
N ARG A 198 4.00 10.66 -4.60
CA ARG A 198 2.98 10.04 -5.47
C ARG A 198 1.64 9.96 -4.74
N GLY A 199 0.52 9.88 -5.45
CA GLY A 199 -0.79 9.65 -4.83
C GLY A 199 -0.92 8.20 -4.37
N ILE A 200 -1.18 7.31 -5.32
CA ILE A 200 -1.30 5.86 -5.16
C ILE A 200 -0.15 5.19 -5.93
N TYR A 201 0.57 4.30 -5.26
CA TYR A 201 1.58 3.44 -5.86
C TYR A 201 1.24 1.98 -5.59
N ALA A 202 1.01 1.23 -6.66
CA ALA A 202 0.81 -0.21 -6.62
C ALA A 202 1.91 -0.90 -7.46
N ASP A 203 2.64 -1.82 -6.86
CA ASP A 203 3.77 -2.50 -7.48
C ASP A 203 3.73 -3.98 -7.09
N GLY A 204 3.75 -4.88 -8.07
CA GLY A 204 3.55 -6.30 -7.79
C GLY A 204 4.35 -7.24 -8.67
N ASN A 205 4.40 -8.47 -8.18
CA ASN A 205 4.89 -9.64 -8.88
C ASN A 205 6.34 -9.56 -9.40
N TYR A 206 7.21 -8.81 -8.71
CA TYR A 206 8.63 -8.65 -9.05
C TYR A 206 9.36 -9.96 -9.38
N ARG A 207 9.15 -10.99 -8.55
CA ARG A 207 9.77 -12.32 -8.73
C ARG A 207 8.94 -13.28 -9.59
N GLY A 208 7.75 -12.87 -10.03
CA GLY A 208 6.84 -13.63 -10.88
C GLY A 208 7.52 -14.38 -12.04
N PRO A 209 8.44 -13.77 -12.82
CA PRO A 209 9.13 -14.46 -13.91
C PRO A 209 10.03 -15.63 -13.47
N THR A 210 10.44 -15.65 -12.20
CA THR A 210 11.40 -16.62 -11.65
C THR A 210 10.75 -17.71 -10.80
N ASP A 211 9.74 -17.36 -9.99
CA ASP A 211 9.17 -18.26 -8.98
C ASP A 211 7.64 -18.14 -8.84
N GLY A 212 6.96 -17.49 -9.80
CA GLY A 212 5.53 -17.24 -9.74
C GLY A 212 4.76 -17.56 -11.03
N THR A 213 3.56 -16.99 -11.12
CA THR A 213 2.73 -16.98 -12.33
C THR A 213 2.42 -15.54 -12.69
N GLU A 214 1.90 -15.30 -13.90
CA GLU A 214 1.36 -13.98 -14.25
C GLU A 214 0.30 -13.56 -13.24
N GLN A 215 0.29 -12.28 -12.89
CA GLN A 215 -0.65 -11.67 -11.97
C GLN A 215 -1.24 -10.39 -12.57
N THR A 216 -2.13 -9.75 -11.81
CA THR A 216 -2.60 -8.41 -12.15
C THR A 216 -2.31 -7.47 -10.98
N VAL A 217 -1.70 -6.35 -11.30
CA VAL A 217 -1.57 -5.21 -10.40
C VAL A 217 -2.54 -4.15 -10.90
N SER A 218 -3.48 -3.74 -10.07
CA SER A 218 -4.57 -2.86 -10.49
C SER A 218 -4.89 -1.75 -9.48
N VAL A 219 -5.25 -0.60 -10.02
CA VAL A 219 -5.89 0.49 -9.27
C VAL A 219 -7.19 0.86 -9.98
N THR A 220 -8.30 0.84 -9.23
CA THR A 220 -9.60 1.36 -9.66
C THR A 220 -9.92 2.62 -8.84
N ASN A 221 -9.85 3.80 -9.46
CA ASN A 221 -10.35 5.04 -8.87
C ASN A 221 -11.79 5.26 -9.33
N THR A 222 -12.75 5.04 -8.43
CA THR A 222 -14.19 5.12 -8.71
C THR A 222 -14.63 6.57 -8.97
N ALA A 223 -15.88 6.76 -9.40
CA ALA A 223 -16.43 8.08 -9.75
C ALA A 223 -16.39 9.13 -8.62
N THR A 224 -16.40 8.71 -7.35
CA THR A 224 -16.27 9.62 -6.19
C THR A 224 -14.83 9.81 -5.74
N GLY A 225 -13.92 8.96 -6.22
CA GLY A 225 -12.53 8.94 -5.81
C GLY A 225 -11.75 10.13 -6.34
N THR A 226 -10.98 10.77 -5.45
CA THR A 226 -10.06 11.87 -5.81
C THR A 226 -8.63 11.53 -5.46
N VAL A 227 -7.71 11.73 -6.38
CA VAL A 227 -6.27 11.59 -6.14
C VAL A 227 -5.55 12.86 -6.56
N SER A 228 -4.82 13.49 -5.63
CA SER A 228 -4.04 14.70 -5.90
C SER A 228 -2.61 14.53 -5.41
N SER A 229 -1.63 14.84 -6.24
CA SER A 229 -0.23 14.66 -5.86
C SER A 229 0.73 15.64 -6.54
N MET A 230 1.92 15.80 -5.95
CA MET A 230 3.01 16.52 -6.62
C MET A 230 3.67 15.67 -7.71
N GLY A 231 4.03 14.42 -7.41
CA GLY A 231 4.53 13.45 -8.39
C GLY A 231 3.40 12.71 -9.10
N ALA A 232 3.71 11.55 -9.69
CA ALA A 232 2.70 10.76 -10.40
C ALA A 232 1.51 10.41 -9.49
N SER A 233 0.28 10.69 -9.93
CA SER A 233 -0.89 10.53 -9.06
C SER A 233 -1.30 9.10 -8.86
N ILE A 234 -1.46 8.33 -9.93
CA ILE A 234 -1.67 6.88 -9.83
C ILE A 234 -0.60 6.22 -10.68
N ARG A 235 0.24 5.40 -10.03
CA ARG A 235 1.27 4.62 -10.70
C ARG A 235 1.13 3.14 -10.36
N VAL A 236 1.03 2.33 -11.40
CA VAL A 236 0.86 0.88 -11.32
C VAL A 236 1.99 0.20 -12.08
N ILE A 237 2.66 -0.74 -11.41
CA ILE A 237 3.75 -1.53 -11.95
C ILE A 237 3.45 -3.01 -11.75
N ASP A 238 3.62 -3.79 -12.81
CA ASP A 238 3.65 -5.24 -12.71
C ASP A 238 4.89 -5.78 -13.41
N TYR A 239 5.60 -6.70 -12.76
CA TYR A 239 6.80 -7.28 -13.38
C TYR A 239 6.50 -8.55 -14.19
N PHE A 240 5.32 -9.15 -14.03
CA PHE A 240 4.93 -10.35 -14.78
C PHE A 240 3.41 -10.53 -14.83
N GLY A 241 2.81 -10.17 -15.96
CA GLY A 241 1.36 -10.07 -16.14
C GLY A 241 0.88 -8.65 -16.45
N LEU A 242 -0.31 -8.30 -15.94
CA LEU A 242 -1.06 -7.10 -16.31
C LEU A 242 -0.90 -5.96 -15.29
N ALA A 243 -0.41 -4.81 -15.75
CA ALA A 243 -0.51 -3.54 -15.03
C ALA A 243 -1.74 -2.76 -15.49
N GLN A 244 -2.69 -2.47 -14.59
CA GLN A 244 -3.99 -1.89 -14.94
C GLN A 244 -4.37 -0.66 -14.10
N ILE A 245 -4.89 0.38 -14.76
CA ILE A 245 -5.62 1.47 -14.12
C ILE A 245 -7.01 1.59 -14.74
N ILE A 246 -8.03 1.69 -13.89
CA ILE A 246 -9.38 2.12 -14.25
C ILE A 246 -9.69 3.41 -13.48
N ASN A 247 -9.94 4.52 -14.19
CA ASN A 247 -10.26 5.80 -13.58
C ASN A 247 -11.62 6.32 -14.06
N ASP A 248 -12.56 6.42 -13.13
CA ASP A 248 -13.85 7.08 -13.30
C ASP A 248 -13.93 8.39 -12.49
N GLY A 249 -13.01 8.59 -11.54
CA GLY A 249 -12.95 9.75 -10.66
C GLY A 249 -12.07 10.89 -11.17
N THR A 250 -11.53 11.67 -10.23
CA THR A 250 -10.68 12.84 -10.52
C THR A 250 -9.23 12.59 -10.09
N VAL A 251 -8.29 12.85 -10.99
CA VAL A 251 -6.86 12.66 -10.77
C VAL A 251 -6.10 13.90 -11.20
N ASN A 252 -5.30 14.48 -10.29
CA ASN A 252 -4.52 15.68 -10.53
C ASN A 252 -3.07 15.50 -10.07
N SER A 253 -2.14 15.62 -11.03
CA SER A 253 -0.72 15.67 -10.76
C SER A 253 -0.18 17.07 -11.01
N THR A 254 0.68 17.55 -10.12
CA THR A 254 1.30 18.88 -10.25
C THR A 254 2.49 18.84 -11.19
N LEU A 255 3.47 17.96 -10.95
CA LEU A 255 4.74 17.97 -11.68
C LEU A 255 4.88 16.79 -12.65
N GLN A 256 4.17 15.68 -12.48
CA GLN A 256 4.38 14.49 -13.32
C GLN A 256 3.08 14.02 -13.96
N GLN A 257 3.05 12.77 -14.43
CA GLN A 257 1.88 12.19 -15.05
C GLN A 257 0.71 12.02 -14.08
N GLY A 258 -0.53 12.13 -14.56
CA GLY A 258 -1.71 11.79 -13.77
C GLY A 258 -1.81 10.27 -13.58
N LEU A 259 -1.83 9.51 -14.68
CA LEU A 259 -1.95 8.05 -14.68
C LEU A 259 -0.73 7.41 -15.36
N VAL A 260 -0.13 6.41 -14.71
CA VAL A 260 1.01 5.65 -15.26
C VAL A 260 0.84 4.16 -15.04
N THR A 261 0.93 3.36 -16.10
CA THR A 261 1.09 1.90 -16.01
C THR A 261 2.39 1.48 -16.67
N TRP A 262 3.09 0.51 -16.08
CA TRP A 262 4.23 -0.16 -16.71
C TRP A 262 4.19 -1.67 -16.41
N SER A 263 4.30 -2.50 -17.44
CA SER A 263 4.51 -3.94 -17.29
C SER A 263 5.85 -4.39 -17.88
N ALA A 264 6.63 -5.15 -17.13
CA ALA A 264 7.91 -5.68 -17.61
C ALA A 264 7.72 -6.90 -18.54
N ALA A 265 6.73 -7.74 -18.27
CA ALA A 265 6.48 -8.95 -19.04
C ALA A 265 5.00 -9.30 -18.95
N GLY A 266 4.22 -8.60 -19.78
CA GLY A 266 2.79 -8.73 -19.94
C GLY A 266 2.18 -7.40 -20.36
N ASP A 267 0.85 -7.31 -20.27
CA ASP A 267 0.11 -6.19 -20.83
C ASP A 267 0.06 -4.98 -19.87
N SER A 268 -0.22 -3.82 -20.46
CA SER A 268 -0.40 -2.56 -19.75
C SER A 268 -1.68 -1.88 -20.23
N LEU A 269 -2.60 -1.57 -19.32
CA LEU A 269 -3.92 -1.07 -19.66
C LEU A 269 -4.33 0.12 -18.81
N ILE A 270 -4.69 1.23 -19.45
CA ILE A 270 -5.38 2.35 -18.80
C ILE A 270 -6.74 2.54 -19.43
N ARG A 271 -7.80 2.53 -18.61
CA ARG A 271 -9.15 2.95 -18.98
C ARG A 271 -9.52 4.20 -18.21
N ASN A 272 -9.79 5.30 -18.90
CA ASN A 272 -10.20 6.55 -18.29
C ASN A 272 -11.59 6.97 -18.78
N SER A 273 -12.56 7.01 -17.86
CA SER A 273 -13.86 7.66 -18.06
C SER A 273 -14.03 8.94 -17.23
N GLY A 274 -13.14 9.18 -16.26
CA GLY A 274 -13.12 10.35 -15.39
C GLY A 274 -12.27 11.52 -15.91
N HIS A 275 -11.70 12.28 -14.98
CA HIS A 275 -10.90 13.48 -15.23
C HIS A 275 -9.44 13.28 -14.82
N VAL A 276 -8.52 13.59 -15.73
CA VAL A 276 -7.07 13.50 -15.47
C VAL A 276 -6.40 14.80 -15.88
N THR A 277 -5.66 15.41 -14.96
CA THR A 277 -4.84 16.59 -15.23
C THR A 277 -3.39 16.32 -14.83
N SER A 278 -2.43 16.65 -15.70
CA SER A 278 -1.02 16.84 -15.34
C SER A 278 -0.61 18.29 -15.53
N GLY A 279 0.08 18.87 -14.55
CA GLY A 279 0.68 20.19 -14.68
C GLY A 279 1.93 20.16 -15.57
N ASN A 280 2.75 19.11 -15.45
CA ASN A 280 3.91 18.84 -16.31
C ASN A 280 3.98 17.32 -16.61
N ASP A 281 4.76 16.90 -17.61
CA ASP A 281 4.72 15.55 -18.23
C ASP A 281 3.37 15.15 -18.90
N ASN A 282 3.34 13.95 -19.50
CA ASN A 282 2.13 13.38 -20.13
C ASN A 282 1.02 13.16 -19.10
N ALA A 283 -0.24 13.48 -19.42
CA ALA A 283 -1.33 13.26 -18.45
C ALA A 283 -1.61 11.78 -18.21
N VAL A 284 -1.58 10.96 -19.26
CA VAL A 284 -1.74 9.50 -19.19
C VAL A 284 -0.62 8.83 -19.96
N PHE A 285 0.08 7.88 -19.32
CA PHE A 285 1.15 7.11 -19.96
C PHE A 285 1.07 5.62 -19.63
N ALA A 286 0.77 4.79 -20.63
CA ALA A 286 0.83 3.34 -20.53
C ALA A 286 2.10 2.80 -21.21
N MET A 287 2.76 1.84 -20.59
CA MET A 287 4.00 1.24 -21.13
C MET A 287 4.06 -0.26 -20.88
N SER A 288 4.70 -0.99 -21.80
CA SER A 288 5.14 -2.37 -21.61
C SER A 288 6.56 -2.56 -22.16
N GLU A 289 7.35 -3.46 -21.58
CA GLU A 289 8.58 -3.94 -22.22
C GLU A 289 8.24 -5.04 -23.22
N ILE A 290 7.61 -6.12 -22.75
CA ILE A 290 7.11 -7.24 -23.55
C ILE A 290 5.61 -7.38 -23.25
N GLY A 291 4.77 -7.27 -24.27
CA GLY A 291 3.31 -7.30 -24.14
C GLY A 291 2.67 -6.04 -24.70
N SER A 292 1.34 -6.03 -24.81
CA SER A 292 0.62 -4.92 -25.43
C SER A 292 0.41 -3.77 -24.45
N SER A 293 0.47 -2.53 -24.95
CA SER A 293 0.15 -1.33 -24.19
C SER A 293 -1.08 -0.64 -24.78
N THR A 294 -2.11 -0.44 -23.96
CA THR A 294 -3.42 0.02 -24.40
C THR A 294 -3.95 1.15 -23.52
N ILE A 295 -4.44 2.20 -24.17
CA ILE A 295 -5.20 3.28 -23.53
C ILE A 295 -6.59 3.35 -24.17
N VAL A 296 -7.62 3.34 -23.33
CA VAL A 296 -9.00 3.64 -23.73
C VAL A 296 -9.49 4.86 -22.95
N ASN A 297 -9.77 5.95 -23.66
CA ASN A 297 -10.27 7.19 -23.07
C ASN A 297 -11.70 7.50 -23.53
N SER A 298 -12.59 7.72 -22.57
CA SER A 298 -13.92 8.29 -22.75
C SER A 298 -14.20 9.51 -21.87
N GLY A 299 -13.25 9.87 -21.00
CA GLY A 299 -13.30 11.04 -20.14
C GLY A 299 -12.43 12.22 -20.60
N THR A 300 -12.10 13.11 -19.66
CA THR A 300 -11.32 14.32 -19.91
C THR A 300 -9.85 14.12 -19.54
N VAL A 301 -8.96 14.47 -20.45
CA VAL A 301 -7.51 14.43 -20.21
C VAL A 301 -6.87 15.75 -20.60
N THR A 302 -6.17 16.36 -19.64
CA THR A 302 -5.48 17.65 -19.81
C THR A 302 -4.02 17.49 -19.41
N ALA A 303 -3.11 17.68 -20.37
CA ALA A 303 -1.69 17.82 -20.08
C ALA A 303 -1.35 19.30 -20.23
N THR A 304 -1.33 20.05 -19.12
CA THR A 304 -1.23 21.52 -19.14
C THR A 304 0.12 21.98 -19.70
N GLY A 305 1.19 21.25 -19.40
CA GLY A 305 2.54 21.65 -19.76
C GLY A 305 2.84 23.07 -19.27
N ASP A 306 2.59 23.36 -18.00
CA ASP A 306 2.76 24.69 -17.42
C ASP A 306 4.27 25.05 -17.34
N PRO A 307 4.76 26.05 -18.09
CA PRO A 307 6.17 26.44 -18.08
C PRO A 307 6.65 26.94 -16.71
N THR A 308 5.75 27.41 -15.84
CA THR A 308 6.10 27.86 -14.49
C THR A 308 6.54 26.69 -13.60
N LEU A 309 6.22 25.46 -13.98
CA LEU A 309 6.58 24.23 -13.26
C LEU A 309 7.85 23.56 -13.79
N ASP A 310 8.45 24.04 -14.89
CA ASP A 310 9.59 23.38 -15.56
C ASP A 310 10.83 23.27 -14.68
N ALA A 311 11.16 24.33 -13.94
CA ALA A 311 12.32 24.34 -13.06
C ALA A 311 12.16 23.34 -11.90
N ALA A 312 10.96 23.29 -11.30
CA ALA A 312 10.65 22.36 -10.22
C ALA A 312 10.62 20.90 -10.73
N HIS A 313 10.07 20.68 -11.92
CA HIS A 313 10.06 19.36 -12.55
C HIS A 313 11.47 18.87 -12.89
N SER A 314 12.28 19.71 -13.53
CA SER A 314 13.65 19.36 -13.94
C SER A 314 14.57 19.03 -12.76
N ALA A 315 14.26 19.54 -11.57
CA ALA A 315 14.95 19.17 -10.33
C ALA A 315 14.65 17.74 -9.86
N LEU A 316 13.54 17.14 -10.31
CA LEU A 316 13.13 15.78 -9.96
C LEU A 316 13.54 14.76 -11.03
N THR A 317 13.23 15.05 -12.29
CA THR A 317 13.46 14.14 -13.40
C THR A 317 13.47 14.88 -14.73
N SER A 318 14.05 14.27 -15.76
CA SER A 318 13.98 14.81 -17.11
C SER A 318 12.54 14.69 -17.65
N PRO A 319 12.01 15.71 -18.37
CA PRO A 319 10.71 15.65 -19.02
C PRO A 319 10.55 14.41 -19.90
N GLN A 320 9.43 13.72 -19.75
CA GLN A 320 9.07 12.54 -20.54
C GLN A 320 8.04 12.87 -21.65
N GLY A 321 7.99 14.13 -22.08
CA GLY A 321 7.00 14.67 -23.03
C GLY A 321 5.73 15.17 -22.35
N MET A 322 4.94 15.98 -23.03
CA MET A 322 3.76 16.69 -22.50
C MET A 322 2.48 16.36 -23.29
N ASN A 323 2.32 15.09 -23.67
CA ASN A 323 1.17 14.61 -24.42
C ASN A 323 -0.05 14.40 -23.50
N GLY A 324 -1.25 14.55 -24.03
CA GLY A 324 -2.46 14.11 -23.31
C GLY A 324 -2.42 12.60 -23.04
N LEU A 325 -2.24 11.80 -24.09
CA LEU A 325 -2.15 10.34 -24.01
C LEU A 325 -0.85 9.86 -24.66
N ARG A 326 -0.09 9.00 -23.99
CA ARG A 326 1.10 8.36 -24.54
C ARG A 326 1.06 6.85 -24.30
N THR A 327 1.44 6.06 -25.29
CA THR A 327 1.63 4.62 -25.12
C THR A 327 2.91 4.14 -25.79
N SER A 328 3.55 3.12 -25.20
CA SER A 328 4.78 2.51 -25.72
C SER A 328 4.83 1.01 -25.44
N ALA A 329 5.37 0.24 -26.40
CA ALA A 329 5.85 -1.12 -26.19
C ALA A 329 7.32 -1.15 -26.64
N TYR A 330 8.24 -1.45 -25.72
CA TYR A 330 9.68 -1.20 -25.94
C TYR A 330 10.41 -2.34 -26.63
N THR A 331 10.09 -3.59 -26.32
CA THR A 331 10.71 -4.78 -26.91
C THR A 331 9.76 -5.49 -27.87
N SER A 332 8.53 -5.77 -27.45
CA SER A 332 7.52 -6.39 -28.31
C SER A 332 6.10 -6.18 -27.78
N GLY A 333 5.11 -6.29 -28.68
CA GLY A 333 3.69 -6.12 -28.37
C GLY A 333 3.03 -5.03 -29.21
N ASP A 334 1.71 -4.98 -29.18
CA ASP A 334 0.96 -3.94 -29.87
C ASP A 334 0.74 -2.72 -28.99
N VAL A 335 0.70 -1.54 -29.61
CA VAL A 335 0.36 -0.27 -28.96
C VAL A 335 -0.96 0.24 -29.49
N SER A 336 -1.89 0.61 -28.61
CA SER A 336 -3.18 1.17 -29.01
C SER A 336 -3.65 2.32 -28.12
N ILE A 337 -4.16 3.38 -28.76
CA ILE A 337 -4.88 4.48 -28.09
C ILE A 337 -6.25 4.59 -28.76
N THR A 338 -7.31 4.37 -27.99
CA THR A 338 -8.69 4.60 -28.41
C THR A 338 -9.27 5.78 -27.63
N ASN A 339 -9.50 6.90 -28.31
CA ASN A 339 -10.27 8.03 -27.76
C ASN A 339 -11.69 7.98 -28.32
N THR A 340 -12.66 7.66 -27.48
CA THR A 340 -14.08 7.59 -27.87
C THR A 340 -14.65 8.98 -28.15
N ALA A 341 -15.82 9.06 -28.77
CA ALA A 341 -16.46 10.32 -29.16
C ALA A 341 -16.75 11.28 -27.99
N THR A 342 -16.83 10.78 -26.76
CA THR A 342 -17.02 11.60 -25.54
C THR A 342 -15.71 12.05 -24.91
N GLY A 343 -14.57 11.50 -25.33
CA GLY A 343 -13.28 11.83 -24.73
C GLY A 343 -12.69 13.12 -25.27
N SER A 344 -12.39 14.09 -24.38
CA SER A 344 -11.72 15.34 -24.74
C SER A 344 -10.24 15.32 -24.31
N ARG A 345 -9.37 15.88 -25.17
CA ARG A 345 -7.92 15.94 -24.94
C ARG A 345 -7.39 17.36 -25.14
N HIS A 346 -6.78 17.92 -24.10
CA HIS A 346 -6.17 19.25 -24.16
C HIS A 346 -4.67 19.17 -23.83
N PRO A 347 -3.79 19.09 -24.85
CA PRO A 347 -2.36 19.22 -24.63
C PRO A 347 -1.97 20.70 -24.64
N GLY A 348 -1.06 21.08 -23.75
CA GLY A 348 -0.55 22.44 -23.67
C GLY A 348 0.61 22.71 -24.62
N ARG A 349 1.57 21.78 -24.74
CA ARG A 349 2.82 21.98 -25.51
C ARG A 349 3.08 20.96 -26.62
N ASP A 350 2.76 19.69 -26.43
CA ASP A 350 3.03 18.60 -27.40
C ASP A 350 1.74 18.12 -28.12
N PRO A 351 1.82 17.34 -29.22
CA PRO A 351 0.63 16.81 -29.91
C PRO A 351 -0.29 15.93 -29.03
N HIS A 352 -1.56 15.79 -29.43
CA HIS A 352 -2.65 15.15 -28.63
C HIS A 352 -2.45 13.67 -28.28
N GLY A 353 -1.54 12.96 -28.95
CA GLY A 353 -1.23 11.57 -28.66
C GLY A 353 0.00 11.08 -29.40
N GLN A 354 0.82 10.29 -28.72
CA GLN A 354 2.02 9.69 -29.27
C GLN A 354 2.01 8.17 -29.03
N CYS A 355 2.12 7.42 -30.13
CA CYS A 355 2.34 5.98 -30.12
C CYS A 355 3.77 5.73 -30.60
N ASP A 356 4.65 5.30 -29.70
CA ASP A 356 6.02 4.94 -30.05
C ASP A 356 6.15 3.41 -30.13
N ARG A 357 6.48 2.88 -31.32
CA ARG A 357 7.10 1.56 -31.45
C ARG A 357 8.59 1.79 -31.71
N ARG A 358 9.46 1.27 -30.84
CA ARG A 358 10.86 1.08 -31.23
C ARG A 358 10.96 -0.32 -31.85
N GLN A 359 11.36 -0.39 -33.11
CA GLN A 359 11.74 -1.63 -33.78
C GLN A 359 13.20 -1.94 -33.50
#